data_AF-A0A453RZR7-F1
#
_entry.id   AF-A0A453RZR7-F1
#
_cell.length_a   1.000
_cell.length_b   1.000
_cell.length_c   1.000
_cell.angle_alpha   90.00
_cell.angle_beta   90.00
_cell.angle_gamma   90.00
#
_symmetry.space_group_name_H-M   'P 1'
#
loop_
_entity.id
_entity.type
_entity.pdbx_description
1 polymer ?
#
loop_
_entity_poly.entity_id
_entity_poly.type
_entity_poly.pdbx_seq_one_letter_code
_entity_poly.pdbx_strand_id
1 'polypeptide(L)'
;MVGVGAGGSKSALARATLVNSFGNVVYDEYVRPMERIVDYRTHISGIRPKHMNKAKDFSIVQKDIAELITGRVLVGHALHHDLKVLLLGHPKKDIRDTSEYEVFRREGKRRSLKDLAAQELCVKIQQQEHCPIEDARAAMFIYKKHKKGWEKNKKEQFRFKNKQKKRGNKKSAEANEKDPNVPIVLL
;
A
#
# COMPACT_ATOMS: atom_id res chain seq x y z
N MET A 1 -5.09 -10.69 8.05
CA MET A 1 -5.78 -9.86 9.08
C MET A 1 -6.78 -10.71 9.85
N VAL A 2 -7.19 -10.24 11.03
CA VAL A 2 -8.24 -10.82 11.89
C VAL A 2 -9.30 -9.76 12.22
N GLY A 3 -10.45 -10.18 12.74
CA GLY A 3 -11.54 -9.33 13.23
C GLY A 3 -11.41 -8.99 14.71
N VAL A 4 -11.53 -7.70 15.03
CA VAL A 4 -11.56 -7.14 16.40
C VAL A 4 -12.77 -6.20 16.56
N GLY A 5 -13.03 -5.76 17.79
CA GLY A 5 -14.19 -4.93 18.13
C GLY A 5 -15.51 -5.71 18.15
N ALA A 6 -16.64 -5.02 18.34
CA ALA A 6 -17.96 -5.64 18.39
C ALA A 6 -18.23 -6.47 17.12
N GLY A 7 -18.48 -7.78 17.29
CA GLY A 7 -18.76 -8.72 16.21
C GLY A 7 -17.65 -8.89 15.16
N GLY A 8 -16.42 -8.43 15.41
CA GLY A 8 -15.32 -8.52 14.44
C GLY A 8 -15.41 -7.50 13.31
N SER A 9 -16.16 -6.41 13.52
CA SER A 9 -16.40 -5.34 12.54
C SER A 9 -15.14 -4.59 12.09
N LYS A 10 -14.10 -4.56 12.92
CA LYS A 10 -12.82 -3.90 12.59
C LYS A 10 -11.78 -4.94 12.18
N SER A 11 -10.94 -4.59 11.20
CA SER A 11 -9.83 -5.44 10.78
C SER A 11 -8.54 -5.04 11.50
N ALA A 12 -7.82 -6.03 12.02
CA ALA A 12 -6.52 -5.84 12.67
C ALA A 12 -5.42 -6.70 12.01
N LEU A 13 -4.18 -6.22 12.08
CA LEU A 13 -3.01 -6.94 11.58
C LEU A 13 -2.74 -8.19 12.42
N ALA A 14 -2.53 -9.34 11.76
CA ALA A 14 -2.26 -10.62 12.44
C ALA A 14 -1.07 -11.40 11.87
N ARG A 15 -0.59 -10.99 10.70
CA ARG A 15 0.63 -11.48 10.06
C ARG A 15 1.11 -10.39 9.12
N ALA A 16 2.41 -10.14 9.08
CA ALA A 16 3.03 -9.19 8.17
C ALA A 16 4.21 -9.85 7.48
N THR A 17 4.28 -9.68 6.16
CA THR A 17 5.29 -10.32 5.32
C THR A 17 5.90 -9.27 4.39
N LEU A 18 7.23 -9.27 4.29
CA LEU A 18 7.99 -8.47 3.34
C LEU A 18 8.88 -9.40 2.51
N VAL A 19 8.97 -9.09 1.21
CA VAL A 19 9.87 -9.77 0.28
C VAL A 19 10.81 -8.77 -0.38
N ASN A 20 12.02 -9.20 -0.74
CA ASN A 20 12.93 -8.39 -1.53
C ASN A 20 12.58 -8.44 -3.03
N SER A 21 13.35 -7.74 -3.87
CA SER A 21 13.15 -7.68 -5.34
C SER A 21 13.30 -9.01 -6.08
N PHE A 22 13.82 -10.04 -5.42
CA PHE A 22 13.95 -11.40 -5.95
C PHE A 22 12.81 -12.31 -5.47
N GLY A 23 11.94 -11.82 -4.58
CA GLY A 23 10.86 -12.61 -3.99
C GLY A 23 11.30 -13.43 -2.77
N ASN A 24 12.51 -13.23 -2.26
CA ASN A 24 12.94 -13.86 -1.01
C ASN A 24 12.28 -13.16 0.17
N VAL A 25 11.77 -13.95 1.11
CA VAL A 25 11.18 -13.43 2.35
C VAL A 25 12.29 -12.81 3.19
N VAL A 26 12.10 -11.55 3.58
CA VAL A 26 13.03 -10.81 4.45
C VAL A 26 12.42 -10.51 5.82
N TYR A 27 11.10 -10.61 5.92
CA TYR A 27 10.35 -10.48 7.16
C TYR A 27 9.06 -11.29 7.02
N ASP A 28 8.73 -12.13 7.99
CA ASP A 28 7.45 -12.84 8.05
C ASP A 28 7.12 -13.19 9.49
N GLU A 29 6.21 -12.44 10.09
CA GLU A 29 5.92 -12.56 11.52
C GLU A 29 4.41 -12.55 11.76
N TYR A 30 3.97 -13.41 12.69
CA TYR A 30 2.64 -13.32 13.24
C TYR A 30 2.58 -12.18 14.26
N VAL A 31 1.46 -11.46 14.26
CA VAL A 31 1.29 -10.22 15.02
C VAL A 31 0.14 -10.40 16.00
N ARG A 32 0.38 -10.08 17.28
CA ARG A 32 -0.66 -9.97 18.29
C ARG A 32 -1.28 -8.57 18.15
N PRO A 33 -2.56 -8.47 17.75
CA PRO A 33 -3.23 -7.18 17.64
C PRO A 33 -3.38 -6.50 19.00
N MET A 34 -3.51 -5.17 19.01
CA MET A 34 -3.75 -4.39 20.23
C MET A 34 -5.13 -4.67 20.85
N GLU A 35 -6.13 -4.95 20.01
CA GLU A 35 -7.49 -5.29 20.45
C GLU A 35 -7.69 -6.82 20.50
N ARG A 36 -8.59 -7.28 21.37
CA ARG A 36 -8.96 -8.70 21.48
C ARG A 36 -9.50 -9.21 20.14
N ILE A 37 -8.94 -10.32 19.68
CA ILE A 37 -9.45 -11.06 18.52
C ILE A 37 -10.78 -11.70 18.88
N VAL A 38 -11.81 -11.41 18.09
CA VAL A 38 -13.14 -12.03 18.20
C VAL A 38 -13.46 -12.93 17.01
N ASP A 39 -12.79 -12.70 15.87
CA ASP A 39 -12.89 -13.56 14.68
C ASP A 39 -11.52 -13.68 14.01
N TYR A 40 -11.03 -14.91 13.81
CA TYR A 40 -9.74 -15.13 13.15
C TYR A 40 -9.80 -14.99 11.63
N ARG A 41 -11.00 -15.02 11.03
CA ARG A 41 -11.21 -15.01 9.57
C ARG A 41 -10.39 -16.08 8.87
N THR A 42 -10.26 -17.23 9.53
CA THR A 42 -9.50 -18.42 9.15
C THR A 42 -9.60 -18.75 7.67
N HIS A 43 -10.83 -18.84 7.15
CA HIS A 43 -11.11 -19.22 5.76
C HIS A 43 -10.52 -18.27 4.72
N ILE A 44 -10.23 -17.02 5.09
CA ILE A 44 -9.60 -16.02 4.23
C ILE A 44 -8.11 -15.90 4.55
N SER A 45 -7.78 -15.74 5.83
CA SER A 45 -6.48 -15.26 6.27
C SER A 45 -5.47 -16.36 6.58
N GLY A 46 -5.93 -17.60 6.73
CA GLY A 46 -5.12 -18.70 7.26
C GLY A 46 -4.69 -18.55 8.72
N ILE A 47 -5.13 -17.49 9.42
CA ILE A 47 -4.75 -17.27 10.82
C ILE A 47 -5.57 -18.18 11.72
N ARG A 48 -4.95 -18.70 12.79
CA ARG A 48 -5.53 -19.61 13.78
C ARG A 48 -5.09 -19.18 15.19
N PRO A 49 -5.83 -19.56 16.24
CA PRO A 49 -5.42 -19.27 17.62
C PRO A 49 -3.99 -19.69 17.96
N LYS A 50 -3.56 -20.87 17.48
CA LYS A 50 -2.19 -21.38 17.68
C LYS A 50 -1.08 -20.44 17.18
N HIS A 51 -1.37 -19.60 16.17
CA HIS A 51 -0.40 -18.64 15.65
C HIS A 51 -0.15 -17.49 16.65
N MET A 52 -1.09 -17.22 17.56
CA MET A 52 -0.96 -16.15 18.57
C MET A 52 -0.05 -16.53 19.74
N ASN A 53 0.27 -17.83 19.90
CA ASN A 53 1.13 -18.32 20.98
C ASN A 53 2.56 -17.77 20.86
N LYS A 54 3.05 -17.60 19.63
CA LYS A 54 4.39 -17.08 19.31
C LYS A 54 4.35 -15.73 18.57
N ALA A 55 3.17 -15.09 18.51
CA ALA A 55 3.04 -13.82 17.82
C ALA A 55 3.78 -12.71 18.57
N LYS A 56 4.48 -11.86 17.81
CA LYS A 56 5.12 -10.64 18.31
C LYS A 56 4.08 -9.57 18.57
N ASP A 57 4.33 -8.70 19.53
CA ASP A 57 3.43 -7.57 19.78
C ASP A 57 3.45 -6.59 18.62
N PHE A 58 2.29 -5.98 18.37
CA PHE A 58 2.09 -5.05 17.25
C PHE A 58 3.15 -3.95 17.18
N SER A 59 3.53 -3.36 18.32
CA SER A 59 4.52 -2.27 18.38
C SER A 59 5.91 -2.68 17.89
N ILE A 60 6.34 -3.91 18.22
CA ILE A 60 7.63 -4.46 17.77
C ILE A 60 7.58 -4.63 16.26
N VAL A 61 6.55 -5.30 15.74
CA VAL A 61 6.42 -5.56 14.31
C VAL A 61 6.27 -4.26 13.51
N GLN A 62 5.54 -3.28 14.03
CA GLN A 62 5.40 -1.97 13.42
C GLN A 62 6.75 -1.27 13.30
N LYS A 63 7.56 -1.28 14.38
CA LYS A 63 8.89 -0.68 14.39
C LYS A 63 9.82 -1.37 13.39
N ASP A 64 9.89 -2.70 13.44
CA ASP A 64 10.72 -3.50 12.53
C ASP A 64 10.38 -3.20 11.06
N ILE A 65 9.09 -3.19 10.73
CA ILE A 65 8.63 -2.87 9.36
C ILE A 65 8.96 -1.43 8.98
N ALA A 66 8.74 -0.45 9.89
CA ALA A 66 9.04 0.94 9.62
C ALA A 66 10.53 1.14 9.27
N GLU A 67 11.43 0.51 10.03
CA GLU A 67 12.87 0.53 9.76
C GLU A 67 13.19 -0.13 8.41
N LEU A 68 12.60 -1.30 8.13
CA LEU A 68 12.85 -2.06 6.91
C LEU A 68 12.38 -1.37 5.63
N ILE A 69 11.33 -0.53 5.68
CA ILE A 69 10.79 0.17 4.50
C ILE A 69 11.32 1.60 4.35
N THR A 70 11.98 2.17 5.37
CA THR A 70 12.48 3.55 5.33
C THR A 70 13.51 3.73 4.22
N GLY A 71 13.33 4.78 3.41
CA GLY A 71 14.23 5.11 2.29
C GLY A 71 14.14 4.14 1.10
N ARG A 72 13.18 3.22 1.09
CA ARG A 72 13.01 2.22 0.02
C ARG A 72 11.75 2.48 -0.80
N VAL A 73 11.71 1.92 -2.00
CA VAL A 73 10.49 1.86 -2.82
C VAL A 73 9.60 0.74 -2.29
N LEU A 74 8.39 1.07 -1.86
CA LEU A 74 7.40 0.09 -1.40
C LEU A 74 6.52 -0.37 -2.57
N VAL A 75 6.56 -1.67 -2.85
CA VAL A 75 5.77 -2.32 -3.90
C VAL A 75 4.71 -3.21 -3.25
N GLY A 76 3.48 -3.18 -3.76
CA GLY A 76 2.40 -4.01 -3.24
C GLY A 76 1.10 -3.88 -4.02
N HIS A 77 -0.01 -4.27 -3.40
CA HIS A 77 -1.35 -4.20 -3.97
C HIS A 77 -2.33 -3.66 -2.95
N ALA A 78 -2.99 -2.54 -3.26
CA ALA A 78 -3.87 -1.82 -2.35
C ALA A 78 -3.20 -1.45 -1.02
N LEU A 79 -1.93 -1.01 -1.08
CA LEU A 79 -1.04 -0.73 0.06
C LEU A 79 -1.61 0.26 1.08
N HIS A 80 -2.58 1.09 0.67
CA HIS A 80 -3.28 1.99 1.58
C HIS A 80 -4.00 1.26 2.73
N HIS A 81 -4.50 0.04 2.50
CA HIS A 81 -5.09 -0.79 3.55
C HIS A 81 -4.02 -1.28 4.52
N ASP A 82 -2.90 -1.80 4.00
CA ASP A 82 -1.80 -2.34 4.81
C ASP A 82 -1.14 -1.25 5.67
N LEU A 83 -0.82 -0.11 5.05
CA LEU A 83 -0.24 1.04 5.74
C LEU A 83 -1.19 1.59 6.82
N LYS A 84 -2.50 1.59 6.57
CA LYS A 84 -3.51 2.01 7.55
C LYS A 84 -3.53 1.07 8.76
N VAL A 85 -3.50 -0.26 8.57
CA VAL A 85 -3.52 -1.20 9.70
C VAL A 85 -2.19 -1.26 10.44
N LEU A 86 -1.07 -0.96 9.76
CA LEU A 86 0.24 -0.77 10.36
C LEU A 86 0.39 0.58 11.06
N LEU A 87 -0.54 1.52 10.87
CA LEU A 87 -0.43 2.91 11.31
C LEU A 87 0.88 3.57 10.82
N LEU A 88 1.28 3.27 9.59
CA LEU A 88 2.49 3.79 8.95
C LEU A 88 2.17 4.66 7.75
N GLY A 89 3.02 5.67 7.51
CA GLY A 89 3.04 6.44 6.28
C GLY A 89 4.19 6.00 5.37
N HIS A 90 4.05 6.22 4.07
CA HIS A 90 5.15 6.06 3.13
C HIS A 90 5.11 7.16 2.06
N PRO A 91 6.25 7.73 1.61
CA PRO A 91 6.24 8.80 0.64
C PRO A 91 5.53 8.38 -0.66
N LYS A 92 4.57 9.19 -1.13
CA LYS A 92 3.78 8.87 -2.35
C LYS A 92 4.65 8.65 -3.60
N LYS A 93 5.82 9.29 -3.66
CA LYS A 93 6.82 9.12 -4.73
C LYS A 93 7.50 7.74 -4.68
N ASP A 94 7.50 7.09 -3.52
CA ASP A 94 8.17 5.83 -3.23
C ASP A 94 7.20 4.63 -3.25
N ILE A 95 5.89 4.86 -3.37
CA ILE A 95 4.86 3.82 -3.51
C ILE A 95 4.65 3.35 -4.98
N ARG A 96 4.71 2.03 -5.19
CA ARG A 96 4.39 1.28 -6.41
C ARG A 96 3.25 0.32 -6.11
N ASP A 97 2.03 0.86 -6.15
CA ASP A 97 0.82 0.09 -5.90
C ASP A 97 0.23 -0.45 -7.21
N THR A 98 0.20 -1.78 -7.33
CA THR A 98 -0.34 -2.48 -8.51
C THR A 98 -1.85 -2.29 -8.67
N SER A 99 -2.61 -1.96 -7.62
CA SER A 99 -4.04 -1.64 -7.75
C SER A 99 -4.28 -0.25 -8.33
N GLU A 100 -3.28 0.64 -8.28
CA GLU A 100 -3.39 2.02 -8.76
C GLU A 100 -2.78 2.26 -10.13
N TYR A 101 -2.03 1.30 -10.68
CA TYR A 101 -1.35 1.50 -11.95
C TYR A 101 -2.37 1.54 -13.10
N GLU A 102 -2.47 2.70 -13.78
CA GLU A 102 -3.51 2.96 -14.79
C GLU A 102 -3.53 1.94 -15.92
N VAL A 103 -2.36 1.43 -16.33
CA VAL A 103 -2.21 0.41 -17.38
C VAL A 103 -2.95 -0.88 -17.04
N PHE A 104 -3.13 -1.18 -15.75
CA PHE A 104 -3.82 -2.38 -15.31
C PHE A 104 -5.33 -2.19 -15.16
N ARG A 105 -5.86 -0.97 -15.26
CA ARG A 105 -7.30 -0.74 -15.15
C ARG A 105 -8.02 -1.32 -16.35
N ARG A 106 -9.19 -1.92 -16.12
CA ARG A 106 -10.12 -2.36 -17.16
C ARG A 106 -11.42 -1.63 -16.96
N GLU A 107 -11.91 -0.96 -18.01
CA GLU A 107 -13.15 -0.16 -17.95
C GLU A 107 -13.12 0.88 -16.79
N GLY A 108 -11.95 1.47 -16.55
CA GLY A 108 -11.72 2.44 -15.46
C GLY A 108 -11.65 1.84 -14.04
N LYS A 109 -11.96 0.55 -13.87
CA LYS A 109 -12.00 -0.13 -12.57
C LYS A 109 -10.65 -0.74 -12.19
N ARG A 110 -10.39 -0.76 -10.88
CA ARG A 110 -9.27 -1.50 -10.27
C ARG A 110 -9.53 -3.00 -10.41
N ARG A 111 -8.46 -3.77 -10.52
CA ARG A 111 -8.50 -5.23 -10.63
C ARG A 111 -7.90 -5.87 -9.39
N SER A 112 -8.35 -7.08 -9.07
CA SER A 112 -7.79 -7.82 -7.93
C SER A 112 -6.37 -8.30 -8.22
N LEU A 113 -5.58 -8.53 -7.18
CA LEU A 113 -4.26 -9.14 -7.32
C LEU A 113 -4.34 -10.51 -7.98
N LYS A 114 -5.38 -11.30 -7.67
CA LYS A 114 -5.66 -12.60 -8.29
C LYS A 114 -5.81 -12.50 -9.80
N ASP A 115 -6.58 -11.52 -10.29
CA ASP A 115 -6.76 -11.31 -11.72
C ASP A 115 -5.48 -10.82 -12.40
N LEU A 116 -4.72 -9.95 -11.74
CA LEU A 116 -3.44 -9.46 -12.26
C LEU A 116 -2.39 -10.57 -12.31
N ALA A 117 -2.29 -11.41 -11.28
CA ALA A 117 -1.37 -12.55 -11.27
C ALA A 117 -1.70 -13.54 -12.39
N ALA A 118 -2.98 -13.83 -12.61
CA ALA A 118 -3.42 -14.73 -13.66
C ALA A 118 -3.08 -14.19 -15.07
N GLN A 119 -3.27 -12.90 -15.31
CA GLN A 119 -3.01 -12.32 -16.63
C GLN A 119 -1.55 -11.96 -16.88
N GLU A 120 -0.86 -11.43 -15.87
CA GLU A 120 0.49 -10.90 -16.04
C GLU A 120 1.56 -11.96 -15.81
N LEU A 121 1.31 -12.93 -14.94
CA LEU A 121 2.29 -13.95 -14.57
C LEU A 121 1.86 -15.36 -15.02
N CYS A 122 0.64 -15.54 -15.53
CA CYS A 122 0.05 -16.84 -15.83
C CYS A 122 0.01 -17.77 -14.59
N VAL A 123 -0.15 -17.20 -13.39
CA VAL A 123 -0.19 -17.93 -12.12
C VAL A 123 -1.53 -17.72 -11.42
N LYS A 124 -2.11 -18.79 -10.90
CA LYS A 124 -3.33 -18.77 -10.07
C LYS A 124 -2.95 -18.72 -8.60
N ILE A 125 -3.16 -17.57 -7.96
CA ILE A 125 -2.97 -17.38 -6.51
C ILE A 125 -4.33 -17.38 -5.79
N GLN A 126 -4.34 -17.40 -4.46
CA GLN A 126 -5.56 -17.25 -3.64
C GLN A 126 -6.68 -18.24 -4.06
N GLN A 127 -6.32 -19.51 -4.24
CA GLN A 127 -7.27 -20.57 -4.55
C GLN A 127 -8.01 -21.08 -3.30
N GLN A 128 -7.40 -20.93 -2.14
CA GLN A 128 -7.94 -21.27 -0.83
C GLN A 128 -7.69 -20.09 0.12
N GLU A 129 -7.13 -20.35 1.30
CA GLU A 129 -6.64 -19.33 2.21
C GLU A 129 -5.55 -18.48 1.54
N HIS A 130 -5.54 -17.20 1.84
CA HIS A 130 -4.55 -16.28 1.31
C HIS A 130 -3.21 -16.53 1.97
N CYS A 131 -2.17 -16.62 1.16
CA CYS A 131 -0.79 -16.70 1.61
C CYS A 131 -0.12 -15.33 1.40
N PRO A 132 0.19 -14.57 2.47
CA PRO A 132 0.83 -13.25 2.33
C PRO A 132 2.16 -13.29 1.59
N ILE A 133 2.91 -14.40 1.68
CA ILE A 133 4.16 -14.60 0.93
C ILE A 133 3.88 -14.69 -0.58
N GLU A 134 2.86 -15.46 -0.98
CA GLU A 134 2.46 -15.60 -2.38
C GLU A 134 1.98 -14.24 -2.93
N ASP A 135 1.13 -13.54 -2.18
CA ASP A 135 0.60 -12.23 -2.55
C ASP A 135 1.71 -11.19 -2.72
N ALA A 136 2.65 -11.11 -1.75
CA ALA A 136 3.77 -10.19 -1.81
C ALA A 136 4.70 -10.47 -3.01
N ARG A 137 4.95 -11.75 -3.31
CA ARG A 137 5.71 -12.17 -4.49
C ARG A 137 5.00 -11.81 -5.78
N ALA A 138 3.70 -12.08 -5.89
CA ALA A 138 2.91 -11.75 -7.07
C ALA A 138 2.97 -10.25 -7.37
N ALA A 139 2.71 -9.40 -6.36
CA ALA A 139 2.79 -7.95 -6.52
C ALA A 139 4.19 -7.48 -6.95
N MET A 140 5.25 -8.03 -6.34
CA MET A 140 6.64 -7.71 -6.68
C MET A 140 6.98 -8.11 -8.12
N PHE A 141 6.57 -9.30 -8.57
CA PHE A 141 6.86 -9.79 -9.91
C PHE A 141 6.04 -9.08 -10.99
N ILE A 142 4.78 -8.72 -10.71
CA ILE A 142 3.98 -7.86 -11.58
C ILE A 142 4.69 -6.51 -11.78
N TYR A 143 5.13 -5.87 -10.69
CA TYR A 143 5.90 -4.63 -10.79
C TYR A 143 7.19 -4.83 -11.59
N LYS A 144 7.95 -5.90 -11.32
CA LYS A 144 9.23 -6.17 -12.01
C LYS A 144 9.04 -6.35 -13.51
N LYS A 145 7.99 -7.05 -13.95
CA LYS A 145 7.62 -7.23 -15.36
C LYS A 145 7.38 -5.88 -16.05
N HIS A 146 6.73 -4.94 -15.36
CA HIS A 146 6.35 -3.63 -15.90
C HIS A 146 7.26 -2.46 -15.49
N LYS A 147 8.36 -2.74 -14.78
CA LYS A 147 9.21 -1.72 -14.11
C LYS A 147 9.68 -0.61 -15.06
N LYS A 148 10.12 -0.97 -16.27
CA LYS A 148 10.64 0.00 -17.24
C LYS A 148 9.57 1.05 -17.62
N GLY A 149 8.37 0.59 -17.98
CA GLY A 149 7.26 1.48 -18.33
C GLY A 149 6.74 2.27 -17.13
N TRP A 150 6.63 1.61 -15.97
CA TRP A 150 6.15 2.22 -14.74
C TRP A 150 7.04 3.38 -14.29
N GLU A 151 8.35 3.16 -14.19
CA GLU A 151 9.28 4.20 -13.71
C GLU A 151 9.40 5.36 -14.70
N LYS A 152 9.26 5.11 -16.01
CA LYS A 152 9.17 6.19 -17.02
C LYS A 152 7.93 7.05 -16.80
N ASN A 153 6.75 6.43 -16.67
CA ASN A 153 5.49 7.13 -16.46
C ASN A 153 5.49 7.95 -15.15
N LYS A 154 6.02 7.39 -14.04
CA LYS A 154 6.17 8.12 -12.77
C LYS A 154 7.06 9.36 -12.90
N LYS A 155 8.20 9.25 -13.61
CA LYS A 155 9.09 10.39 -13.86
C LYS A 155 8.39 11.49 -14.67
N GLU A 156 7.62 11.11 -15.69
CA GLU A 156 6.85 12.05 -16.52
C GLU A 156 5.75 12.76 -15.71
N GLN A 157 4.97 12.00 -14.92
CA GLN A 157 3.96 12.56 -14.03
C GLN A 157 4.56 13.54 -13.01
N PHE A 158 5.72 13.21 -12.44
CA PHE A 158 6.40 14.08 -11.49
C PHE A 158 6.90 15.37 -12.16
N ARG A 159 7.51 15.26 -13.34
CA ARG A 159 7.93 16.42 -14.16
C ARG A 159 6.74 17.33 -14.48
N PHE A 160 5.60 16.75 -14.83
CA PHE A 160 4.39 17.50 -15.15
C PHE A 160 3.82 18.24 -13.94
N LYS A 161 3.68 17.56 -12.78
CA LYS A 161 3.23 18.18 -11.53
C LYS A 161 4.14 19.34 -11.07
N ASN A 162 5.45 19.18 -11.23
CA ASN A 162 6.39 20.26 -10.90
C ASN A 162 6.26 21.47 -11.82
N LYS A 163 6.01 21.26 -13.13
CA LYS A 163 5.72 22.36 -14.07
C LYS A 163 4.43 23.09 -13.70
N GLN A 164 3.36 22.37 -13.33
CA GLN A 164 2.11 22.99 -12.88
C GLN A 164 2.28 23.78 -11.59
N LYS A 165 3.00 23.25 -10.59
CA LYS A 165 3.26 23.95 -9.33
C LYS A 165 4.05 25.25 -9.55
N LYS A 166 5.07 25.24 -10.44
CA LYS A 166 5.81 26.45 -10.81
C LYS A 166 4.92 27.50 -11.50
N ARG A 167 4.02 27.07 -12.40
CA ARG A 167 3.04 27.97 -13.05
C ARG A 167 2.03 28.55 -12.07
N GLY A 168 1.55 27.75 -11.11
CA GLY A 168 0.66 28.20 -10.04
C GLY A 168 1.32 29.24 -9.14
N ASN A 169 2.56 28.98 -8.68
CA ASN A 169 3.32 29.93 -7.86
C ASN A 169 3.64 31.24 -8.59
N LYS A 170 3.92 31.19 -9.91
CA LYS A 170 4.15 32.39 -10.72
C LYS A 170 2.89 33.26 -10.83
N LYS A 171 1.73 32.63 -11.07
CA LYS A 171 0.43 33.34 -11.10
C LYS A 171 0.03 33.93 -9.76
N SER A 172 0.30 33.26 -8.64
CA SER A 172 0.01 33.80 -7.30
C SER A 172 0.94 34.94 -6.91
N ALA A 173 2.21 34.92 -7.37
CA ALA A 173 3.13 36.03 -7.17
C ALA A 173 2.72 37.26 -8.02
N GLU A 174 2.37 37.05 -9.30
CA GLU A 174 1.87 38.11 -10.19
C GLU A 174 0.52 38.70 -9.75
N ALA A 175 -0.32 37.93 -9.04
CA ALA A 175 -1.58 38.41 -8.46
C ALA A 175 -1.40 39.21 -7.16
N ASN A 176 -0.35 38.92 -6.37
CA ASN A 176 -0.01 39.68 -5.16
C ASN A 176 0.72 40.99 -5.45
N GLU A 177 1.22 41.18 -6.67
CA GLU A 177 1.96 42.37 -7.10
C GLU A 177 1.05 43.42 -7.79
N LYS A 178 -0.25 43.13 -7.92
CA LYS A 178 -1.25 44.04 -8.49
C LYS A 178 -2.42 44.25 -7.52
N ASP A 179 -2.33 45.35 -6.77
CA ASP A 179 -3.39 46.32 -6.44
C ASP A 179 -3.42 46.70 -4.94
N PRO A 180 -2.80 47.83 -4.53
CA PRO A 180 -2.82 48.29 -3.14
C PRO A 180 -4.15 48.93 -2.70
N ASN A 181 -5.23 48.86 -3.50
CA ASN A 181 -6.42 49.67 -3.22
C ASN A 181 -7.79 48.97 -3.47
N VAL A 182 -7.98 47.75 -2.95
CA VAL A 182 -9.29 47.08 -2.99
C VAL A 182 -9.91 46.98 -1.58
N PRO A 183 -11.06 47.63 -1.31
CA PRO A 183 -11.72 47.56 -0.01
C PRO A 183 -12.42 46.21 0.21
N ILE A 184 -12.34 45.70 1.44
CA ILE A 184 -12.98 44.45 1.89
C ILE A 184 -14.36 44.78 2.44
N VAL A 185 -15.42 44.19 1.87
CA VAL A 185 -16.78 44.23 2.42
C VAL A 185 -17.05 42.92 3.17
N LEU A 186 -17.45 43.03 4.43
CA LEU A 186 -17.89 41.93 5.28
C LEU A 186 -19.42 41.79 5.16
N LEU A 187 -19.89 40.58 4.82
CA LEU A 187 -21.26 40.11 5.12
C LEU A 187 -21.15 38.87 6.01
#